data_AF-A0A6V8LX77-F1
#
_entry.id   AF-A0A6V8LX77-F1
#
_cell.length_a   1.000
_cell.length_b   1.000
_cell.length_c   1.000
_cell.angle_alpha   90.00
_cell.angle_beta   90.00
_cell.angle_gamma   90.00
#
_symmetry.space_group_name_H-M   'P 1'
#
loop_
_entity.id
_entity.type
_entity.pdbx_description
1 polymer ?
#
loop_
_entity_poly.entity_id
_entity_poly.type
_entity_poly.pdbx_seq_one_letter_code
_entity_poly.pdbx_strand_id
1 'polypeptide(L)'
;MSLYAFKGGGADGGALQPWSQVLTLSQAGDGLAKLAALYNKRTETSVTGTLQLPSELDGPMHVAVWDKDVTLNGATITVLNKCRGLFCLFLGNVTVTGSASKIHMDGMASVNKDWENYDISIPKALSLSSDMVSQAAIMNMVREKNYFVGDPQLWKDLSPTVFGSITPGTNLIVDKTQLGAAGAGTYAGGGPGFYQGGGPGAGANGPGGGCTGSFWQSINNPYALADGEKARSWRGGFSGHYLSGGGSWSHDYTRQGSPSGIVIVAVAGTLTVGPGFTVSANTPQRATLPGVWGFGGIGGGRAKLLTGGTVTGSPTVQANGGLGYNQNATSTLPGGAGKADTSTFIAWDI
;
A
#
# COMPACT_ATOMS: atom_id res chain seq x y z
N MET A 1 10.87 27.85 -11.10
CA MET A 1 10.95 28.68 -9.88
C MET A 1 11.71 27.88 -8.84
N SER A 2 12.87 28.39 -8.39
CA SER A 2 13.79 27.69 -7.49
C SER A 2 13.33 27.87 -6.05
N LEU A 3 12.84 26.80 -5.41
CA LEU A 3 12.29 26.81 -4.05
C LEU A 3 13.30 26.27 -3.03
N TYR A 4 14.56 26.61 -3.26
CA TYR A 4 15.67 26.34 -2.37
C TYR A 4 16.12 27.66 -1.75
N ALA A 5 15.54 28.04 -0.61
CA ALA A 5 16.27 28.87 0.33
C ALA A 5 17.34 28.01 1.03
N PHE A 6 18.24 27.41 0.25
CA PHE A 6 19.54 27.00 0.75
C PHE A 6 20.36 28.28 0.88
N LYS A 7 20.70 28.63 2.12
CA LYS A 7 21.74 29.60 2.55
C LYS A 7 22.37 30.42 1.41
N GLY A 8 21.61 31.34 0.83
CA GLY A 8 22.15 32.41 0.01
C GLY A 8 22.58 33.52 0.95
N GLY A 9 23.89 33.78 1.03
CA GLY A 9 24.50 34.75 1.94
C GLY A 9 23.97 36.18 1.79
N GLY A 10 22.83 36.47 2.43
CA GLY A 10 22.30 37.80 2.70
C GLY A 10 22.52 38.15 4.18
N ALA A 11 22.68 39.45 4.45
CA ALA A 11 23.34 40.07 5.60
C ALA A 11 22.84 39.78 7.04
N ASP A 12 21.94 38.82 7.27
CA ASP A 12 21.43 38.49 8.62
C ASP A 12 21.92 37.11 9.07
N GLY A 13 23.23 37.00 9.30
CA GLY A 13 23.98 35.78 9.64
C GLY A 13 23.64 35.12 10.98
N GLY A 14 22.36 34.84 11.26
CA GLY A 14 21.96 33.93 12.32
C GLY A 14 22.14 32.48 11.88
N ALA A 15 23.00 31.72 12.57
CA ALA A 15 23.09 30.27 12.36
C ALA A 15 21.70 29.64 12.61
N LEU A 16 21.25 28.75 11.71
CA LEU A 16 20.09 27.88 11.99
C LEU A 16 20.39 27.14 13.31
N GLN A 17 19.61 27.44 14.34
CA GLN A 17 19.77 26.79 15.63
C GLN A 17 19.26 25.34 15.49
N PRO A 18 20.02 24.34 15.97
CA PRO A 18 19.49 22.99 16.12
C PRO A 18 18.17 23.04 16.88
N TRP A 19 17.19 22.28 16.39
CA TRP A 19 15.87 22.22 17.02
C TRP A 19 15.43 20.78 17.19
N SER A 20 14.58 20.59 18.20
CA SER A 20 13.88 19.34 18.45
C SER A 20 12.46 19.65 18.91
N GLN A 21 11.48 18.97 18.33
CA GLN A 21 10.08 19.14 18.67
C GLN A 21 9.33 17.82 18.71
N VAL A 22 8.47 17.68 19.71
CA VAL A 22 7.46 16.63 19.78
C VAL A 22 6.11 17.22 19.39
N LEU A 23 5.54 16.71 18.30
CA LEU A 23 4.20 17.02 17.85
C LEU A 23 3.27 15.94 18.34
N THR A 24 2.29 16.28 19.17
CA THR A 24 1.23 15.33 19.56
C THR A 24 0.12 15.39 18.53
N LEU A 25 -0.16 14.26 17.88
CA LEU A 25 -1.00 14.17 16.67
C LEU A 25 -2.31 13.41 16.89
N SER A 26 -2.37 12.55 17.90
CA SER A 26 -3.62 12.01 18.43
C SER A 26 -3.54 11.90 19.95
N GLN A 27 -4.57 12.40 20.63
CA GLN A 27 -4.82 12.21 22.06
C GLN A 27 -6.28 11.77 22.23
N ALA A 28 -6.57 11.07 23.32
CA ALA A 28 -7.95 10.70 23.65
C ALA A 28 -8.81 11.98 23.65
N GLY A 29 -9.90 11.99 22.88
CA GLY A 29 -10.79 13.15 22.71
C GLY A 29 -10.41 14.16 21.62
N ASP A 30 -9.28 14.03 20.93
CA ASP A 30 -8.89 14.97 19.84
C ASP A 30 -9.12 14.39 18.43
N GLY A 31 -9.61 13.15 18.34
CA GLY A 31 -9.85 12.51 17.05
C GLY A 31 -8.61 12.45 16.15
N LEU A 32 -8.88 12.65 14.87
CA LEU A 32 -7.88 12.80 13.79
C LEU A 32 -7.66 14.27 13.42
N ALA A 33 -8.20 15.22 14.20
CA ALA A 33 -8.21 16.64 13.86
C ALA A 33 -6.80 17.25 13.85
N LYS A 34 -5.97 16.92 14.84
CA LYS A 34 -4.57 17.39 14.92
C LYS A 34 -3.70 16.83 13.78
N LEU A 35 -3.91 15.56 13.41
CA LEU A 35 -3.27 14.98 12.23
C LEU A 35 -3.73 15.68 10.94
N ALA A 36 -5.04 15.87 10.78
CA ALA A 36 -5.62 16.53 9.61
C ALA A 36 -5.14 17.99 9.46
N ALA A 37 -4.90 18.70 10.56
CA ALA A 37 -4.40 20.07 10.56
C ALA A 37 -2.99 20.23 9.97
N LEU A 38 -2.24 19.13 9.81
CA LEU A 38 -0.95 19.16 9.12
C LEU A 38 -1.10 19.32 7.61
N TYR A 39 -2.25 18.95 7.04
CA TYR A 39 -2.45 18.78 5.61
C TYR A 39 -3.33 19.83 4.97
N ASN A 40 -3.19 19.98 3.66
CA ASN A 40 -4.12 20.78 2.89
C ASN A 40 -5.45 20.04 2.79
N LYS A 41 -6.52 20.74 3.20
CA LYS A 41 -7.88 20.21 3.15
C LYS A 41 -8.44 20.36 1.74
N ARG A 42 -9.07 19.29 1.27
CA ARG A 42 -9.83 19.24 0.02
C ARG A 42 -11.12 20.03 0.20
N THR A 43 -11.46 20.83 -0.80
CA THR A 43 -12.66 21.69 -0.76
C THR A 43 -13.85 21.04 -1.45
N GLU A 44 -13.64 19.93 -2.17
CA GLU A 44 -14.66 19.21 -2.91
C GLU A 44 -15.64 18.52 -1.94
N THR A 45 -16.93 18.90 -1.99
CA THR A 45 -18.02 18.24 -1.25
C THR A 45 -18.79 17.24 -2.11
N SER A 46 -18.49 17.18 -3.41
CA SER A 46 -19.00 16.19 -4.35
C SER A 46 -17.89 15.82 -5.32
N VAL A 47 -17.70 14.51 -5.52
CA VAL A 47 -16.73 13.98 -6.48
C VAL A 47 -17.49 13.11 -7.49
N THR A 48 -17.29 13.42 -8.76
CA THR A 48 -17.82 12.69 -9.92
C THR A 48 -16.68 12.40 -10.88
N GLY A 49 -16.66 11.21 -11.49
CA GLY A 49 -15.58 10.82 -12.40
C GLY A 49 -14.25 10.62 -11.69
N THR A 50 -13.14 10.71 -12.43
CA THR A 50 -11.80 10.41 -11.90
C THR A 50 -11.15 11.64 -11.27
N LEU A 51 -10.81 11.53 -9.98
CA LEU A 51 -9.96 12.45 -9.24
C LEU A 51 -8.57 11.81 -9.04
N GLN A 52 -7.56 12.35 -9.72
CA GLN A 52 -6.16 11.96 -9.54
C GLN A 52 -5.46 12.92 -8.58
N LEU A 53 -4.96 12.40 -7.48
CA LEU A 53 -4.23 13.15 -6.47
C LEU A 53 -2.76 13.27 -6.88
N PRO A 54 -2.16 14.48 -6.87
CA PRO A 54 -0.75 14.65 -7.19
C PRO A 54 0.13 13.85 -6.23
N SER A 55 1.07 13.08 -6.75
CA SER A 55 2.02 12.27 -5.97
C SER A 55 3.38 12.24 -6.67
N GLU A 56 4.43 11.85 -5.96
CA GLU A 56 5.76 11.66 -6.55
C GLU A 56 5.96 10.20 -6.94
N LEU A 57 6.60 10.00 -8.11
CA LEU A 57 6.99 8.67 -8.56
C LEU A 57 7.97 8.06 -7.56
N ASP A 58 7.66 6.84 -7.11
CA ASP A 58 8.37 6.11 -6.07
C ASP A 58 8.48 6.84 -4.71
N GLY A 59 7.62 7.85 -4.48
CA GLY A 59 7.60 8.66 -3.26
C GLY A 59 6.90 7.98 -2.06
N PRO A 60 6.93 8.63 -0.89
CA PRO A 60 6.22 8.20 0.32
C PRO A 60 4.70 8.08 0.14
N MET A 61 4.01 7.54 1.14
CA MET A 61 2.55 7.48 1.15
C MET A 61 1.95 8.89 1.12
N HIS A 62 0.98 9.10 0.23
CA HIS A 62 0.27 10.37 0.07
C HIS A 62 -1.00 10.38 0.89
N VAL A 63 -1.37 11.52 1.45
CA VAL A 63 -2.63 11.69 2.18
C VAL A 63 -3.55 12.71 1.50
N ALA A 64 -4.84 12.44 1.49
CA ALA A 64 -5.86 13.40 1.09
C ALA A 64 -6.88 13.54 2.21
N VAL A 65 -7.16 14.79 2.60
CA VAL A 65 -8.01 15.09 3.76
C VAL A 65 -9.25 15.86 3.32
N TRP A 66 -10.43 15.35 3.64
CA TRP A 66 -11.71 16.05 3.53
C TRP A 66 -12.23 16.35 4.93
N ASP A 67 -12.45 17.62 5.25
CA ASP A 67 -12.96 18.05 6.56
C ASP A 67 -14.45 18.38 6.57
N LYS A 68 -15.10 18.30 5.41
CA LYS A 68 -16.55 18.48 5.23
C LYS A 68 -17.19 17.18 4.75
N ASP A 69 -18.51 17.17 4.74
CA ASP A 69 -19.29 16.07 4.16
C ASP A 69 -19.03 15.96 2.65
N VAL A 70 -18.84 14.73 2.18
CA VAL A 70 -18.50 14.43 0.78
C VAL A 70 -19.48 13.43 0.18
N THR A 71 -19.95 13.73 -1.03
CA THR A 71 -20.69 12.78 -1.86
C THR A 71 -19.79 12.18 -2.94
N LEU A 72 -19.73 10.85 -3.03
CA LEU A 72 -19.03 10.11 -4.08
C LEU A 72 -20.05 9.52 -5.07
N ASN A 73 -20.16 10.10 -6.26
CA ASN A 73 -21.13 9.69 -7.27
C ASN A 73 -20.45 9.23 -8.56
N GLY A 74 -20.24 7.91 -8.70
CA GLY A 74 -19.44 7.36 -9.80
C GLY A 74 -18.00 7.86 -9.76
N ALA A 75 -17.50 8.14 -8.54
CA ALA A 75 -16.19 8.74 -8.32
C ALA A 75 -15.09 7.68 -8.41
N THR A 76 -13.96 8.02 -9.02
CA THR A 76 -12.74 7.23 -8.94
C THR A 76 -11.65 8.10 -8.32
N ILE A 77 -11.27 7.84 -7.07
CA ILE A 77 -10.15 8.51 -6.41
C ILE A 77 -8.91 7.62 -6.50
N THR A 78 -7.80 8.19 -6.94
CA THR A 78 -6.49 7.52 -7.07
C THR A 78 -5.37 8.54 -7.04
N VAL A 79 -4.12 8.10 -7.17
CA VAL A 79 -2.93 8.95 -7.29
C VAL A 79 -2.49 9.09 -8.75
N LEU A 80 -1.89 10.23 -9.10
CA LEU A 80 -1.40 10.53 -10.44
C LEU A 80 -0.15 9.70 -10.78
N ASN A 81 0.83 9.73 -9.88
CA ASN A 81 2.05 8.94 -9.99
C ASN A 81 2.05 7.81 -8.97
N LYS A 82 2.78 6.76 -9.30
CA LYS A 82 2.97 5.64 -8.41
C LYS A 82 3.80 6.05 -7.19
N CYS A 83 3.24 5.93 -5.99
CA CYS A 83 3.94 6.14 -4.72
C CYS A 83 3.79 4.91 -3.81
N ARG A 84 4.25 4.99 -2.56
CA ARG A 84 4.15 3.87 -1.60
C ARG A 84 2.70 3.54 -1.23
N GLY A 85 1.83 4.55 -1.21
CA GLY A 85 0.43 4.38 -0.81
C GLY A 85 -0.42 5.63 -0.96
N LEU A 86 -1.73 5.45 -0.82
CA LEU A 86 -2.75 6.49 -0.70
C LEU A 86 -3.50 6.31 0.63
N PHE A 87 -3.57 7.37 1.42
CA PHE A 87 -4.40 7.47 2.61
C PHE A 87 -5.46 8.56 2.43
N CYS A 88 -6.74 8.18 2.32
CA CYS A 88 -7.84 9.14 2.32
C CYS A 88 -8.43 9.27 3.73
N LEU A 89 -8.47 10.49 4.26
CA LEU A 89 -9.02 10.82 5.57
C LEU A 89 -10.26 11.71 5.39
N PHE A 90 -11.42 11.20 5.76
CA PHE A 90 -12.69 11.93 5.77
C PHE A 90 -13.07 12.21 7.23
N LEU A 91 -13.06 13.47 7.63
CA LEU A 91 -13.50 13.88 8.97
C LEU A 91 -15.02 14.07 9.03
N GLY A 92 -15.65 14.46 7.92
CA GLY A 92 -17.11 14.56 7.78
C GLY A 92 -17.77 13.23 7.40
N ASN A 93 -19.06 13.31 7.08
CA ASN A 93 -19.82 12.19 6.55
C ASN A 93 -19.45 11.90 5.10
N VAL A 94 -19.50 10.63 4.70
CA VAL A 94 -19.29 10.20 3.32
C VAL A 94 -20.55 9.51 2.82
N THR A 95 -21.13 10.03 1.75
CA THR A 95 -22.29 9.43 1.08
C THR A 95 -21.87 8.94 -0.30
N VAL A 96 -22.05 7.65 -0.59
CA VAL A 96 -21.76 7.07 -1.89
C VAL A 96 -23.07 6.78 -2.61
N THR A 97 -23.35 7.50 -3.69
CA THR A 97 -24.66 7.41 -4.38
C THR A 97 -24.59 6.76 -5.75
N GLY A 98 -23.41 6.76 -6.38
CA GLY A 98 -23.24 6.19 -7.73
C GLY A 98 -22.78 4.75 -7.70
N SER A 99 -23.31 3.93 -8.61
CA SER A 99 -22.76 2.61 -8.88
C SER A 99 -21.31 2.76 -9.39
N ALA A 100 -20.41 1.92 -8.87
CA ALA A 100 -18.98 1.89 -9.22
C ALA A 100 -18.11 3.05 -8.69
N SER A 101 -18.52 3.78 -7.64
CA SER A 101 -17.56 4.64 -6.92
C SER A 101 -16.42 3.80 -6.34
N LYS A 102 -15.16 4.23 -6.52
CA LYS A 102 -13.98 3.54 -6.00
C LYS A 102 -12.92 4.49 -5.47
N ILE A 103 -12.26 4.08 -4.39
CA ILE A 103 -10.98 4.64 -3.96
C ILE A 103 -9.96 3.53 -4.15
N HIS A 104 -8.99 3.75 -5.03
CA HIS A 104 -8.08 2.68 -5.41
C HIS A 104 -6.68 3.18 -5.68
N MET A 105 -5.75 2.24 -5.63
CA MET A 105 -4.38 2.41 -6.06
C MET A 105 -3.91 1.07 -6.61
N ASP A 106 -3.54 1.06 -7.89
CA ASP A 106 -3.05 -0.16 -8.49
C ASP A 106 -1.61 -0.43 -8.03
N GLY A 107 -1.35 -1.67 -7.65
CA GLY A 107 -0.03 -2.11 -7.23
C GLY A 107 0.90 -2.30 -8.40
N MET A 108 2.07 -1.68 -8.33
CA MET A 108 3.13 -1.86 -9.32
C MET A 108 4.47 -1.92 -8.59
N ALA A 109 5.48 -2.59 -9.17
CA ALA A 109 6.85 -2.58 -8.66
C ALA A 109 7.42 -1.16 -8.66
N SER A 110 8.24 -0.80 -7.67
CA SER A 110 9.11 0.38 -7.76
C SER A 110 9.88 0.40 -9.05
N VAL A 111 10.01 1.59 -9.63
CA VAL A 111 10.82 1.76 -10.84
C VAL A 111 12.28 1.84 -10.41
N ASN A 112 12.58 2.59 -9.34
CA ASN A 112 13.94 2.93 -8.93
C ASN A 112 14.24 2.73 -7.43
N LYS A 113 13.33 2.12 -6.64
CA LYS A 113 13.45 2.14 -5.17
C LYS A 113 12.84 0.96 -4.44
N ASP A 114 13.62 0.20 -3.69
CA ASP A 114 13.04 -0.81 -2.79
C ASP A 114 12.42 -0.13 -1.56
N TRP A 115 11.09 -0.04 -1.51
CA TRP A 115 10.41 0.36 -0.27
C TRP A 115 10.51 -0.77 0.73
N GLU A 116 11.09 -0.47 1.89
CA GLU A 116 11.11 -1.42 2.98
C GLU A 116 9.70 -1.65 3.52
N ASN A 117 9.47 -2.78 4.18
CA ASN A 117 8.23 -3.00 4.91
C ASN A 117 8.40 -2.43 6.31
N TYR A 118 7.43 -1.63 6.76
CA TYR A 118 7.41 -1.06 8.11
C TYR A 118 6.07 -1.33 8.78
N ASP A 119 5.95 -1.10 10.07
CA ASP A 119 4.63 -0.85 10.63
C ASP A 119 4.16 0.54 10.19
N ILE A 120 2.89 0.66 9.76
CA ILE A 120 2.25 1.96 9.56
C ILE A 120 1.20 2.13 10.65
N SER A 121 1.23 3.28 11.32
CA SER A 121 0.18 3.68 12.25
C SER A 121 -0.26 5.12 12.00
N ILE A 122 -1.47 5.44 12.44
CA ILE A 122 -1.83 6.82 12.76
C ILE A 122 -0.98 7.20 13.97
N PRO A 123 -0.07 8.18 13.86
CA PRO A 123 0.87 8.47 14.92
C PRO A 123 0.17 9.10 16.13
N LYS A 124 0.55 8.66 17.34
CA LYS A 124 0.19 9.36 18.58
C LYS A 124 0.98 10.66 18.69
N ALA A 125 2.28 10.55 18.43
CA ALA A 125 3.19 11.68 18.41
C ALA A 125 4.28 11.47 17.36
N LEU A 126 4.88 12.57 16.93
CA LEU A 126 6.02 12.61 16.03
C LEU A 126 7.11 13.46 16.68
N SER A 127 8.29 12.87 16.89
CA SER A 127 9.47 13.59 17.36
C SER A 127 10.35 13.90 16.17
N LEU A 128 10.60 15.18 15.92
CA LEU A 128 11.42 15.67 14.82
C LEU A 128 12.61 16.45 15.36
N SER A 129 13.76 16.32 14.71
CA SER A 129 14.91 17.18 14.97
C SER A 129 15.76 17.39 13.73
N SER A 130 16.39 18.56 13.64
CA SER A 130 17.36 18.88 12.61
C SER A 130 18.28 20.01 13.07
N ASP A 131 19.51 19.98 12.57
CA ASP A 131 20.51 21.05 12.59
C ASP A 131 20.77 21.62 11.18
N MET A 132 20.15 21.05 10.14
CA MET A 132 20.41 21.41 8.73
C MET A 132 19.27 22.19 8.07
N VAL A 133 18.03 22.02 8.53
CA VAL A 133 16.84 22.62 7.90
C VAL A 133 15.90 23.14 8.98
N SER A 134 15.18 24.24 8.70
CA SER A 134 14.21 24.78 9.65
C SER A 134 13.00 23.88 9.79
N GLN A 135 12.41 23.87 10.98
CA GLN A 135 11.17 23.14 11.23
C GLN A 135 10.05 23.55 10.25
N ALA A 136 9.90 24.85 10.01
CA ALA A 136 8.88 25.38 9.11
C ALA A 136 9.02 24.82 7.68
N ALA A 137 10.24 24.68 7.17
CA ALA A 137 10.47 24.11 5.84
C ALA A 137 10.02 22.65 5.74
N ILE A 138 10.27 21.85 6.78
CA ILE A 138 9.82 20.45 6.83
C ILE A 138 8.31 20.34 6.93
N MET A 139 7.68 21.16 7.78
CA MET A 139 6.23 21.16 7.91
C MET A 139 5.54 21.66 6.64
N ASN A 140 6.12 22.64 5.95
CA ASN A 140 5.62 23.11 4.65
C ASN A 140 5.77 22.03 3.58
N MET A 141 6.90 21.32 3.52
CA MET A 141 7.08 20.21 2.59
C MET A 141 6.03 19.11 2.83
N VAL A 142 5.83 18.70 4.08
CA VAL A 142 4.80 17.71 4.45
C VAL A 142 3.41 18.15 3.97
N ARG A 143 3.06 19.43 4.16
CA ARG A 143 1.77 20.00 3.78
C ARG A 143 1.60 20.14 2.27
N GLU A 144 2.60 20.68 1.57
CA GLU A 144 2.57 20.94 0.13
C GLU A 144 2.54 19.64 -0.67
N LYS A 145 3.30 18.63 -0.23
CA LYS A 145 3.34 17.31 -0.87
C LYS A 145 2.27 16.34 -0.36
N ASN A 146 1.57 16.71 0.70
CA ASN A 146 0.70 15.85 1.50
C ASN A 146 1.33 14.48 1.77
N TYR A 147 2.54 14.45 2.31
CA TYR A 147 3.17 13.21 2.73
C TYR A 147 2.66 12.74 4.08
N PHE A 148 2.31 11.47 4.15
CA PHE A 148 1.82 10.90 5.40
C PHE A 148 2.95 10.83 6.43
N VAL A 149 2.78 11.54 7.55
CA VAL A 149 3.83 11.64 8.59
C VAL A 149 3.98 10.36 9.40
N GLY A 150 3.01 9.45 9.36
CA GLY A 150 3.10 8.12 9.95
C GLY A 150 3.78 7.08 9.03
N ASP A 151 4.35 7.51 7.89
CA ASP A 151 5.14 6.67 6.99
C ASP A 151 6.62 6.72 7.42
N PRO A 152 7.22 5.63 7.95
CA PRO A 152 8.63 5.64 8.35
C PRO A 152 9.61 5.81 7.18
N GLN A 153 9.20 5.46 5.95
CA GLN A 153 10.05 5.63 4.76
C GLN A 153 10.29 7.12 4.47
N LEU A 154 9.31 8.00 4.73
CA LEU A 154 9.48 9.45 4.59
C LEU A 154 10.68 9.94 5.41
N TRP A 155 10.74 9.56 6.68
CA TRP A 155 11.79 10.01 7.59
C TRP A 155 13.14 9.38 7.27
N LYS A 156 13.14 8.13 6.81
CA LYS A 156 14.35 7.47 6.30
C LYS A 156 14.91 8.20 5.08
N ASP A 157 14.06 8.64 4.16
CA ASP A 157 14.46 9.34 2.93
C ASP A 157 15.04 10.73 3.19
N LEU A 158 14.61 11.38 4.27
CA LEU A 158 15.10 12.70 4.68
C LEU A 158 16.39 12.63 5.50
N SER A 159 16.76 11.45 6.01
CA SER A 159 18.00 11.26 6.76
C SER A 159 19.23 11.45 5.86
N PRO A 160 20.33 12.07 6.35
CA PRO A 160 20.55 12.56 7.71
C PRO A 160 20.06 13.99 7.98
N THR A 161 19.41 14.64 6.99
CA THR A 161 19.00 16.05 7.08
C THR A 161 17.95 16.28 8.17
N VAL A 162 17.03 15.33 8.33
CA VAL A 162 16.00 15.35 9.38
C VAL A 162 15.93 13.98 10.02
N PHE A 163 15.92 13.96 11.34
CA PHE A 163 15.61 12.76 12.11
C PHE A 163 14.16 12.83 12.57
N GLY A 164 13.39 11.80 12.21
CA GLY A 164 11.99 11.65 12.62
C GLY A 164 11.76 10.31 13.31
N SER A 165 11.08 10.34 14.45
CA SER A 165 10.65 9.15 15.17
C SER A 165 9.16 9.19 15.44
N ILE A 166 8.47 8.10 15.15
CA ILE A 166 7.02 7.96 15.28
C ILE A 166 6.72 7.22 16.58
N THR A 167 5.95 7.84 17.46
CA THR A 167 5.28 7.11 18.55
C THR A 167 3.99 6.52 17.99
N PRO A 168 3.89 5.18 17.88
CA PRO A 168 2.75 4.55 17.22
C PRO A 168 1.45 4.77 17.98
N GLY A 169 0.37 4.97 17.23
CA GLY A 169 -1.01 5.03 17.74
C GLY A 169 -1.84 3.91 17.15
N THR A 170 -2.86 4.25 16.36
CA THR A 170 -3.75 3.26 15.72
C THR A 170 -3.03 2.54 14.58
N ASN A 171 -2.89 1.22 14.66
CA ASN A 171 -2.22 0.43 13.63
C ASN A 171 -3.03 0.39 12.31
N LEU A 172 -2.41 0.85 11.23
CA LEU A 172 -2.93 0.80 9.87
C LEU A 172 -2.45 -0.47 9.16
N ILE A 173 -1.15 -0.73 9.26
CA ILE A 173 -0.46 -1.92 8.79
C ILE A 173 0.47 -2.38 9.91
N VAL A 174 0.39 -3.64 10.28
CA VAL A 174 1.40 -4.28 11.12
C VAL A 174 2.16 -5.21 10.20
N ASP A 175 3.45 -4.97 9.96
CA ASP A 175 4.33 -5.84 9.19
C ASP A 175 4.56 -7.14 9.94
N LYS A 176 3.64 -8.08 9.69
CA LYS A 176 3.81 -9.45 10.12
C LYS A 176 4.43 -10.21 8.96
N THR A 177 5.56 -10.83 9.23
CA THR A 177 6.13 -11.84 8.35
C THR A 177 5.20 -13.06 8.37
N GLN A 178 4.92 -13.65 7.21
CA GLN A 178 4.15 -14.90 7.07
C GLN A 178 2.65 -14.82 7.45
N LEU A 179 1.89 -13.97 6.77
CA LEU A 179 0.43 -14.02 6.83
C LEU A 179 -0.12 -14.99 5.77
N GLY A 180 -1.10 -15.80 6.16
CA GLY A 180 -1.74 -16.76 5.26
C GLY A 180 -0.94 -18.06 5.06
N ALA A 181 -1.61 -19.08 4.52
CA ALA A 181 -0.95 -20.31 4.10
C ALA A 181 -0.12 -20.02 2.84
N ALA A 182 1.09 -20.60 2.78
CA ALA A 182 1.77 -20.75 1.51
C ALA A 182 0.83 -21.52 0.57
N GLY A 183 0.65 -21.04 -0.65
CA GLY A 183 -0.04 -21.83 -1.67
C GLY A 183 0.85 -23.03 -2.01
N ALA A 184 0.57 -24.18 -1.42
CA ALA A 184 1.12 -25.45 -1.90
C ALA A 184 0.22 -25.91 -3.05
N GLY A 185 0.77 -25.99 -4.26
CA GLY A 185 0.08 -26.68 -5.33
C GLY A 185 -0.06 -28.16 -4.96
N THR A 186 -1.28 -28.69 -4.89
CA THR A 186 -1.47 -30.14 -4.88
C THR A 186 -0.94 -30.68 -6.20
N TYR A 187 0.02 -31.60 -6.14
CA TYR A 187 0.40 -32.43 -7.29
C TYR A 187 -0.85 -33.18 -7.75
N ALA A 188 -1.55 -32.68 -8.78
CA ALA A 188 -2.54 -33.48 -9.47
C ALA A 188 -1.76 -34.45 -10.37
N GLY A 189 -1.59 -35.68 -9.90
CA GLY A 189 -0.95 -36.75 -10.67
C GLY A 189 -1.72 -37.02 -11.95
N GLY A 190 -1.34 -36.36 -13.04
CA GLY A 190 -2.03 -36.43 -14.32
C GLY A 190 -1.04 -36.54 -15.46
N GLY A 191 -0.62 -37.77 -15.78
CA GLY A 191 -0.04 -38.17 -17.07
C GLY A 191 1.24 -37.46 -17.56
N PRO A 192 2.00 -38.09 -18.47
CA PRO A 192 3.20 -37.47 -19.04
C PRO A 192 2.82 -36.32 -19.99
N GLY A 193 3.29 -35.10 -19.70
CA GLY A 193 3.40 -34.05 -20.71
C GLY A 193 3.17 -32.63 -20.23
N PHE A 194 2.14 -32.39 -19.40
CA PHE A 194 1.83 -31.04 -18.92
C PHE A 194 1.04 -31.14 -17.64
N TYR A 195 1.54 -30.49 -16.59
CA TYR A 195 0.84 -30.53 -15.33
C TYR A 195 0.46 -29.12 -14.89
N GLN A 196 -0.83 -28.94 -14.66
CA GLN A 196 -1.37 -27.68 -14.17
C GLN A 196 -1.01 -27.52 -12.69
N GLY A 197 -0.28 -26.46 -12.35
CA GLY A 197 -0.12 -26.04 -10.97
C GLY A 197 -1.48 -25.71 -10.34
N GLY A 198 -1.69 -26.13 -9.08
CA GLY A 198 -2.89 -25.77 -8.34
C GLY A 198 -3.04 -24.26 -8.15
N GLY A 199 -4.29 -23.78 -8.12
CA GLY A 199 -4.59 -22.37 -7.88
C GLY A 199 -4.11 -21.88 -6.50
N PRO A 200 -3.85 -20.58 -6.33
CA PRO A 200 -3.41 -20.02 -5.05
C PRO A 200 -4.49 -20.23 -3.98
N GLY A 201 -4.07 -20.63 -2.78
CA GLY A 201 -4.96 -20.67 -1.63
C GLY A 201 -5.25 -19.25 -1.12
N ALA A 202 -6.52 -18.81 -1.21
CA ALA A 202 -6.99 -17.66 -0.46
C ALA A 202 -7.08 -18.05 1.03
N GLY A 203 -6.33 -17.38 1.90
CA GLY A 203 -6.45 -17.61 3.34
C GLY A 203 -7.81 -17.11 3.83
N ALA A 204 -8.53 -17.92 4.61
CA ALA A 204 -9.88 -17.59 5.08
C ALA A 204 -9.99 -16.25 5.84
N ASN A 205 -8.89 -15.75 6.41
CA ASN A 205 -8.84 -14.50 7.18
C ASN A 205 -7.54 -13.68 6.93
N GLY A 206 -6.90 -13.84 5.77
CA GLY A 206 -5.58 -13.21 5.52
C GLY A 206 -5.20 -13.17 4.04
N PRO A 207 -4.13 -12.43 3.69
CA PRO A 207 -3.65 -12.37 2.32
C PRO A 207 -3.29 -13.79 1.83
N GLY A 208 -3.65 -14.10 0.59
CA GLY A 208 -3.42 -15.40 -0.03
C GLY A 208 -1.98 -15.54 -0.53
N GLY A 209 -1.39 -16.71 -0.33
CA GLY A 209 -0.09 -17.05 -0.92
C GLY A 209 -0.17 -17.08 -2.45
N GLY A 210 0.95 -16.84 -3.14
CA GLY A 210 1.02 -17.04 -4.59
C GLY A 210 1.03 -18.53 -4.93
N CYS A 211 0.63 -18.86 -6.16
CA CYS A 211 0.71 -20.23 -6.67
C CYS A 211 2.09 -20.53 -7.26
N THR A 212 2.46 -21.81 -7.29
CA THR A 212 3.66 -22.32 -7.96
C THR A 212 3.37 -22.58 -9.43
N GLY A 213 4.35 -22.33 -10.30
CA GLY A 213 4.24 -22.56 -11.75
C GLY A 213 3.92 -24.01 -12.15
N SER A 214 3.20 -24.16 -13.27
CA SER A 214 3.04 -25.43 -14.00
C SER A 214 4.37 -25.94 -14.55
N PHE A 215 4.55 -27.26 -14.61
CA PHE A 215 5.85 -27.89 -14.84
C PHE A 215 5.99 -28.62 -16.19
N TRP A 216 7.20 -28.58 -16.75
CA TRP A 216 7.76 -29.60 -17.64
C TRP A 216 8.69 -30.48 -16.81
N GLN A 217 8.21 -31.59 -16.27
CA GLN A 217 9.10 -32.56 -15.62
C GLN A 217 9.70 -33.50 -16.67
N SER A 218 11.03 -33.65 -16.62
CA SER A 218 11.67 -34.89 -17.06
C SER A 218 11.20 -36.00 -16.12
N ILE A 219 10.85 -37.16 -16.69
CA ILE A 219 10.21 -38.32 -16.02
C ILE A 219 11.01 -38.84 -14.81
N ASN A 220 12.27 -38.43 -14.64
CA ASN A 220 13.21 -39.03 -13.71
C ASN A 220 13.52 -38.21 -12.44
N ASN A 221 12.78 -37.15 -12.12
CA ASN A 221 13.06 -36.36 -10.92
C ASN A 221 11.84 -36.16 -10.00
N PRO A 222 11.62 -37.06 -9.02
CA PRO A 222 10.46 -37.03 -8.13
C PRO A 222 10.52 -35.98 -7.01
N TYR A 223 11.58 -35.18 -6.89
CA TYR A 223 11.83 -34.29 -5.75
C TYR A 223 11.67 -32.79 -6.05
N ALA A 224 10.67 -32.42 -6.85
CA ALA A 224 10.33 -31.00 -7.02
C ALA A 224 9.49 -30.52 -5.82
N LEU A 225 10.15 -29.89 -4.84
CA LEU A 225 9.46 -29.13 -3.79
C LEU A 225 9.04 -27.78 -4.36
N ALA A 226 7.72 -27.58 -4.47
CA ALA A 226 7.13 -26.34 -4.94
C ALA A 226 6.64 -25.54 -3.72
N ASP A 227 7.48 -24.64 -3.22
CA ASP A 227 7.14 -23.78 -2.08
C ASP A 227 6.65 -22.41 -2.58
N GLY A 228 5.33 -22.16 -2.48
CA GLY A 228 4.78 -20.81 -2.66
C GLY A 228 5.20 -19.88 -1.52
N GLU A 229 5.51 -18.61 -1.80
CA GLU A 229 5.82 -17.68 -0.70
C GLU A 229 4.52 -17.36 0.06
N LYS A 230 4.59 -17.45 1.40
CA LYS A 230 3.53 -16.96 2.28
C LYS A 230 3.30 -15.47 2.00
N ALA A 231 2.04 -15.05 2.08
CA ALA A 231 1.74 -13.65 1.92
C ALA A 231 2.25 -12.81 3.10
N ARG A 232 2.26 -11.49 2.92
CA ARG A 232 2.72 -10.53 3.92
C ARG A 232 1.68 -9.42 4.08
N SER A 233 1.81 -8.62 5.12
CA SER A 233 0.89 -7.48 5.33
C SER A 233 0.94 -6.44 4.21
N TRP A 234 2.08 -6.36 3.53
CA TRP A 234 2.38 -5.38 2.48
C TRP A 234 2.14 -5.89 1.06
N ARG A 235 2.01 -7.22 0.89
CA ARG A 235 1.88 -7.84 -0.43
C ARG A 235 1.24 -9.22 -0.32
N GLY A 236 0.46 -9.59 -1.34
CA GLY A 236 0.13 -10.99 -1.58
C GLY A 236 1.39 -11.85 -1.72
N GLY A 237 1.25 -13.17 -1.56
CA GLY A 237 2.39 -14.06 -1.73
C GLY A 237 2.97 -14.01 -3.15
N PHE A 238 4.27 -14.22 -3.27
CA PHE A 238 4.91 -14.39 -4.58
C PHE A 238 4.63 -15.77 -5.15
N SER A 239 4.77 -15.87 -6.46
CA SER A 239 4.86 -17.16 -7.12
C SER A 239 6.06 -17.94 -6.58
N GLY A 240 5.87 -19.25 -6.37
CA GLY A 240 6.91 -20.10 -5.80
C GLY A 240 8.15 -20.20 -6.68
N HIS A 241 9.30 -20.46 -6.05
CA HIS A 241 10.58 -20.67 -6.74
C HIS A 241 10.80 -22.15 -7.08
N TYR A 242 11.64 -22.40 -8.10
CA TYR A 242 12.13 -23.73 -8.43
C TYR A 242 13.17 -24.21 -7.42
N LEU A 243 12.99 -25.42 -6.87
CA LEU A 243 14.10 -26.22 -6.33
C LEU A 243 14.20 -27.50 -7.15
N SER A 244 15.01 -27.48 -8.23
CA SER A 244 15.34 -28.73 -8.92
C SER A 244 16.33 -29.52 -8.07
N GLY A 245 15.92 -30.65 -7.50
CA GLY A 245 16.85 -31.59 -6.89
C GLY A 245 17.88 -32.06 -7.93
N GLY A 246 19.16 -31.77 -7.68
CA GLY A 246 20.30 -32.19 -8.53
C GLY A 246 20.77 -31.15 -9.54
N GLY A 247 21.80 -30.38 -9.19
CA GLY A 247 22.61 -29.59 -10.13
C GLY A 247 22.00 -28.27 -10.62
N SER A 248 21.16 -27.64 -9.79
CA SER A 248 20.34 -26.48 -10.12
C SER A 248 21.12 -25.29 -10.71
N TRP A 249 20.70 -24.88 -11.91
CA TRP A 249 20.76 -23.49 -12.37
C TRP A 249 19.91 -22.67 -11.40
N SER A 250 20.48 -22.30 -10.26
CA SER A 250 19.92 -21.33 -9.33
C SER A 250 20.00 -19.97 -10.01
N HIS A 251 19.11 -19.72 -10.95
CA HIS A 251 18.72 -18.35 -11.17
C HIS A 251 18.02 -17.94 -9.90
N ASP A 252 18.75 -17.23 -9.04
CA ASP A 252 18.20 -16.21 -8.15
C ASP A 252 17.44 -15.23 -9.05
N TYR A 253 16.28 -15.66 -9.57
CA TYR A 253 15.33 -14.78 -10.21
C TYR A 253 15.00 -13.78 -9.12
N THR A 254 15.54 -12.58 -9.31
CA THR A 254 15.49 -11.47 -8.38
C THR A 254 14.12 -11.46 -7.79
N ARG A 255 14.05 -11.69 -6.47
CA ARG A 255 12.86 -11.49 -5.65
C ARG A 255 12.48 -10.03 -5.83
N GLN A 256 11.78 -9.71 -6.92
CA GLN A 256 11.29 -8.37 -7.17
C GLN A 256 10.12 -8.20 -6.22
N GLY A 257 10.51 -7.89 -4.99
CA GLY A 257 9.73 -7.37 -3.89
C GLY A 257 8.94 -6.19 -4.41
N SER A 258 7.81 -6.45 -5.05
CA SER A 258 6.92 -5.40 -5.49
C SER A 258 5.94 -5.19 -4.34
N PRO A 259 6.16 -4.21 -3.45
CA PRO A 259 5.10 -3.69 -2.62
C PRO A 259 3.99 -3.23 -3.54
N SER A 260 2.93 -4.02 -3.55
CA SER A 260 1.69 -3.71 -4.21
C SER A 260 1.04 -2.52 -3.48
N GLY A 261 0.26 -1.72 -4.21
CA GLY A 261 -0.19 -0.40 -3.78
C GLY A 261 -0.92 -0.47 -2.43
N ILE A 262 -0.83 0.59 -1.65
CA ILE A 262 -1.50 0.67 -0.34
C ILE A 262 -2.63 1.66 -0.48
N VAL A 263 -3.83 1.25 -0.13
CA VAL A 263 -4.98 2.15 0.01
C VAL A 263 -5.51 2.01 1.41
N ILE A 264 -5.51 3.11 2.14
CA ILE A 264 -6.15 3.23 3.44
C ILE A 264 -7.22 4.31 3.30
N VAL A 265 -8.42 4.02 3.75
CA VAL A 265 -9.52 4.98 3.83
C VAL A 265 -9.97 5.04 5.28
N ALA A 266 -9.95 6.21 5.89
CA ALA A 266 -10.51 6.46 7.21
C ALA A 266 -11.68 7.44 7.09
N VAL A 267 -12.83 7.04 7.61
CA VAL A 267 -14.03 7.87 7.71
C VAL A 267 -14.35 8.04 9.19
N ALA A 268 -14.17 9.24 9.73
CA ALA A 268 -14.50 9.55 11.12
C ALA A 268 -16.00 9.71 11.32
N GLY A 269 -16.70 10.34 10.37
CA GLY A 269 -18.15 10.48 10.37
C GLY A 269 -18.91 9.22 9.93
N THR A 270 -20.17 9.41 9.51
CA THR A 270 -21.01 8.33 8.99
C THR A 270 -20.60 7.98 7.56
N LEU A 271 -20.54 6.69 7.24
CA LEU A 271 -20.35 6.18 5.89
C LEU A 271 -21.66 5.56 5.38
N THR A 272 -22.29 6.23 4.41
CA THR A 272 -23.50 5.71 3.74
C THR A 272 -23.12 5.20 2.36
N VAL A 273 -23.32 3.90 2.12
CA VAL A 273 -22.84 3.20 0.94
C VAL A 273 -23.99 2.74 0.05
N GLY A 274 -24.10 3.35 -1.12
CA GLY A 274 -24.87 2.81 -2.23
C GLY A 274 -24.18 1.60 -2.90
N PRO A 275 -24.86 0.89 -3.80
CA PRO A 275 -24.32 -0.32 -4.41
C PRO A 275 -22.98 -0.11 -5.13
N GLY A 276 -22.01 -1.01 -4.89
CA GLY A 276 -20.77 -1.08 -5.68
C GLY A 276 -19.62 -0.17 -5.25
N PHE A 277 -19.70 0.47 -4.08
CA PHE A 277 -18.54 1.19 -3.53
C PHE A 277 -17.39 0.24 -3.23
N THR A 278 -16.19 0.56 -3.73
CA THR A 278 -15.01 -0.30 -3.57
C THR A 278 -13.80 0.48 -3.06
N VAL A 279 -13.15 -0.02 -2.01
CA VAL A 279 -11.78 0.35 -1.62
C VAL A 279 -10.86 -0.76 -2.11
N SER A 280 -9.93 -0.46 -3.03
CA SER A 280 -9.12 -1.51 -3.64
C SER A 280 -7.66 -1.19 -3.87
N ALA A 281 -6.82 -2.19 -3.61
CA ALA A 281 -5.39 -2.17 -3.87
C ALA A 281 -5.00 -3.36 -4.78
N ASN A 282 -5.39 -3.28 -6.04
CA ASN A 282 -5.28 -4.40 -6.97
C ASN A 282 -3.98 -4.31 -7.76
N THR A 283 -3.34 -5.43 -8.06
CA THR A 283 -2.19 -5.43 -8.96
C THR A 283 -2.69 -5.67 -10.38
N PRO A 284 -2.37 -4.80 -11.36
CA PRO A 284 -2.78 -5.02 -12.73
C PRO A 284 -2.08 -6.26 -13.28
N GLN A 285 -2.67 -6.83 -14.33
CA GLN A 285 -2.06 -7.92 -15.06
C GLN A 285 -0.69 -7.48 -15.60
N ARG A 286 0.35 -8.27 -15.34
CA ARG A 286 1.70 -7.93 -15.78
C ARG A 286 1.74 -8.00 -17.31
N ALA A 287 1.98 -6.88 -17.98
CA ALA A 287 2.44 -6.90 -19.36
C ALA A 287 3.81 -7.59 -19.37
N THR A 288 3.99 -8.54 -20.27
CA THR A 288 5.17 -9.38 -20.43
C THR A 288 6.45 -8.54 -20.40
N LEU A 289 7.17 -8.50 -19.28
CA LEU A 289 8.47 -7.85 -19.22
C LEU A 289 9.48 -8.74 -19.97
N PRO A 290 10.14 -8.24 -21.04
CA PRO A 290 11.14 -9.01 -21.77
C PRO A 290 12.25 -9.47 -20.81
N GLY A 291 12.58 -10.76 -20.81
CA GLY A 291 13.68 -11.31 -20.02
C GLY A 291 13.35 -11.77 -18.60
N VAL A 292 12.11 -11.63 -18.12
CA VAL A 292 11.70 -12.15 -16.80
C VAL A 292 10.97 -13.49 -16.95
N TRP A 293 11.70 -14.59 -16.72
CA TRP A 293 11.18 -15.94 -16.71
C TRP A 293 10.60 -16.28 -15.31
N GLY A 294 9.37 -15.84 -15.04
CA GLY A 294 8.66 -16.10 -13.78
C GLY A 294 7.24 -16.60 -14.03
N PHE A 295 6.82 -17.65 -13.33
CA PHE A 295 5.65 -18.45 -13.69
C PHE A 295 4.37 -18.13 -12.91
N GLY A 296 4.31 -17.03 -12.14
CA GLY A 296 3.04 -16.68 -11.47
C GLY A 296 2.85 -15.20 -11.24
N GLY A 297 1.59 -14.84 -11.02
CA GLY A 297 1.15 -13.47 -10.90
C GLY A 297 1.68 -12.74 -9.67
N ILE A 298 1.66 -11.41 -9.74
CA ILE A 298 2.13 -10.55 -8.65
C ILE A 298 1.04 -10.45 -7.59
N GLY A 299 1.43 -10.53 -6.31
CA GLY A 299 0.50 -10.41 -5.20
C GLY A 299 -0.24 -9.07 -5.16
N GLY A 300 -1.47 -9.07 -4.62
CA GLY A 300 -2.28 -7.87 -4.39
C GLY A 300 -1.72 -6.99 -3.27
N GLY A 301 -2.21 -5.75 -3.16
CA GLY A 301 -1.73 -4.72 -2.24
C GLY A 301 -2.28 -4.79 -0.82
N ARG A 302 -2.35 -3.64 -0.18
CA ARG A 302 -3.06 -3.47 1.10
C ARG A 302 -4.27 -2.58 0.86
N ALA A 303 -5.46 -3.08 1.17
CA ALA A 303 -6.66 -2.24 1.25
C ALA A 303 -7.18 -2.23 2.69
N LYS A 304 -7.47 -1.05 3.23
CA LYS A 304 -8.04 -0.93 4.57
C LYS A 304 -9.13 0.14 4.60
N LEU A 305 -10.29 -0.20 5.15
CA LEU A 305 -11.35 0.74 5.50
C LEU A 305 -11.47 0.86 7.02
N LEU A 306 -11.37 2.09 7.50
CA LEU A 306 -11.48 2.48 8.90
C LEU A 306 -12.74 3.32 9.07
N THR A 307 -13.64 2.94 9.96
CA THR A 307 -14.89 3.67 10.21
C THR A 307 -15.01 4.03 11.69
N GLY A 308 -15.19 5.32 11.98
CA GLY A 308 -15.39 5.87 13.32
C GLY A 308 -16.87 6.05 13.66
N GLY A 309 -17.70 6.38 12.67
CA GLY A 309 -19.16 6.49 12.80
C GLY A 309 -19.92 5.28 12.29
N THR A 310 -21.23 5.46 12.10
CA THR A 310 -22.13 4.43 11.59
C THR A 310 -21.83 4.10 10.13
N VAL A 311 -21.91 2.82 9.77
CA VAL A 311 -21.82 2.35 8.38
C VAL A 311 -23.18 1.84 7.94
N THR A 312 -23.74 2.43 6.89
CA THR A 312 -24.97 1.95 6.24
C THR A 312 -24.62 1.39 4.87
N GLY A 313 -25.07 0.17 4.56
CA GLY A 313 -24.71 -0.54 3.33
C GLY A 313 -23.47 -1.43 3.50
N SER A 314 -22.96 -1.96 2.39
CA SER A 314 -21.86 -2.94 2.39
C SER A 314 -20.74 -2.51 1.43
N PRO A 315 -19.72 -1.78 1.92
CA PRO A 315 -18.56 -1.45 1.11
C PRO A 315 -17.76 -2.72 0.79
N THR A 316 -17.23 -2.81 -0.43
CA THR A 316 -16.27 -3.86 -0.79
C THR A 316 -14.86 -3.37 -0.49
N VAL A 317 -14.10 -4.13 0.29
CA VAL A 317 -12.66 -3.89 0.49
C VAL A 317 -11.91 -5.07 -0.11
N GLN A 318 -11.02 -4.82 -1.06
CA GLN A 318 -10.32 -5.90 -1.79
C GLN A 318 -8.87 -5.53 -2.14
N ALA A 319 -8.03 -6.54 -2.28
CA ALA A 319 -6.64 -6.38 -2.70
C ALA A 319 -6.26 -7.57 -3.59
N ASN A 320 -6.65 -7.52 -4.86
CA ASN A 320 -6.49 -8.67 -5.76
C ASN A 320 -5.09 -8.72 -6.36
N GLY A 321 -4.52 -9.92 -6.46
CA GLY A 321 -3.29 -10.14 -7.23
C GLY A 321 -3.52 -10.05 -8.73
N GLY A 322 -2.47 -9.72 -9.47
CA GLY A 322 -2.50 -9.67 -10.92
C GLY A 322 -2.25 -11.05 -11.52
N LEU A 323 -2.64 -11.26 -12.78
CA LEU A 323 -2.29 -12.48 -13.52
C LEU A 323 -0.82 -12.44 -13.96
N GLY A 324 -0.13 -13.58 -13.85
CA GLY A 324 1.18 -13.81 -14.45
C GLY A 324 1.04 -14.35 -15.87
N TYR A 325 1.88 -13.86 -16.78
CA TYR A 325 1.95 -14.34 -18.16
C TYR A 325 3.25 -15.13 -18.38
N ASN A 326 3.11 -16.33 -18.93
CA ASN A 326 4.23 -17.11 -19.44
C ASN A 326 4.27 -16.96 -20.96
N GLN A 327 5.43 -16.61 -21.53
CA GLN A 327 5.61 -16.53 -22.99
C GLN A 327 5.44 -17.89 -23.68
N ASN A 328 5.62 -19.00 -22.95
CA ASN A 328 5.63 -20.37 -23.48
C ASN A 328 4.61 -21.33 -22.83
N ALA A 329 3.70 -20.87 -21.97
CA ALA A 329 2.64 -21.73 -21.41
C ALA A 329 1.24 -21.16 -21.68
N THR A 330 0.32 -22.06 -22.00
CA THR A 330 -1.11 -21.81 -22.23
C THR A 330 -1.91 -21.50 -20.96
N SER A 331 -1.26 -21.40 -19.79
CA SER A 331 -1.93 -21.17 -18.51
C SER A 331 -1.51 -19.84 -17.88
N THR A 332 -2.48 -18.97 -17.59
CA THR A 332 -2.31 -17.80 -16.71
C THR A 332 -2.42 -18.25 -15.26
N LEU A 333 -1.47 -17.82 -14.43
CA LEU A 333 -1.47 -18.18 -13.00
C LEU A 333 -1.69 -16.91 -12.16
N PRO A 334 -2.77 -16.86 -11.34
CA PRO A 334 -3.11 -15.67 -10.58
C PRO A 334 -2.14 -15.45 -9.42
N GLY A 335 -1.80 -14.19 -9.17
CA GLY A 335 -1.07 -13.76 -7.99
C GLY A 335 -1.95 -13.88 -6.73
N GLY A 336 -1.30 -14.08 -5.58
CA GLY A 336 -2.00 -14.18 -4.31
C GLY A 336 -2.73 -12.87 -3.95
N ALA A 337 -3.89 -12.97 -3.30
CA ALA A 337 -4.57 -11.78 -2.79
C ALA A 337 -3.71 -11.08 -1.70
N GLY A 338 -3.70 -9.77 -1.72
CA GLY A 338 -3.16 -8.94 -0.65
C GLY A 338 -4.13 -8.84 0.54
N LYS A 339 -3.77 -8.05 1.55
CA LYS A 339 -4.57 -7.98 2.78
C LYS A 339 -5.64 -6.89 2.66
N ALA A 340 -6.91 -7.30 2.69
CA ALA A 340 -8.06 -6.44 2.74
C ALA A 340 -8.79 -6.60 4.09
N ASP A 341 -9.04 -5.50 4.81
CA ASP A 341 -9.90 -5.53 6.00
C ASP A 341 -10.67 -4.23 6.23
N THR A 342 -11.81 -4.37 6.90
CA THR A 342 -12.54 -3.28 7.52
C THR A 342 -12.34 -3.37 9.02
N SER A 343 -12.07 -2.24 9.66
CA SER A 343 -12.00 -2.17 11.12
C SER A 343 -12.70 -0.92 11.60
N THR A 344 -13.51 -1.04 12.65
CA THR A 344 -13.95 0.12 13.40
C THR A 344 -12.78 0.63 14.22
N PHE A 345 -12.55 1.94 14.24
CA PHE A 345 -11.74 2.54 15.29
C PHE A 345 -12.70 3.25 16.21
N ILE A 346 -12.54 3.06 17.52
CA ILE A 346 -13.25 3.89 18.49
C ILE A 346 -12.80 5.31 18.16
N ALA A 347 -13.77 6.12 17.70
CA ALA A 347 -13.56 7.54 17.50
C ALA A 347 -12.90 8.03 18.79
N TRP A 348 -11.67 8.53 18.69
CA TRP A 348 -11.05 9.20 19.81
C TRP A 348 -11.97 10.40 20.01
N ASP A 349 -12.77 10.37 21.08
CA ASP A 349 -14.07 11.05 21.24
C ASP A 349 -14.16 12.37 20.45
N ILE A 350 -15.16 12.50 19.56
CA ILE A 350 -15.48 13.78 18.88
C ILE A 350 -16.36 14.61 19.81
#